data_AF-A0A1Q5RQS2-F1
#
_entry.id   AF-A0A1Q5RQS2-F1
#
_cell.length_a   1.000
_cell.length_b   1.000
_cell.length_c   1.000
_cell.angle_alpha   90.00
_cell.angle_beta   90.00
_cell.angle_gamma   90.00
#
_symmetry.space_group_name_H-M   'P 1'
#
loop_
_entity.id
_entity.type
_entity.pdbx_description
1 polymer ?
#
loop_
_entity_poly.entity_id
_entity_poly.type
_entity_poly.pdbx_seq_one_letter_code
_entity_poly.pdbx_strand_id
1 'polypeptide(L)'
;MITVSRSQQQMIDNYSALMDEVKERIEWLNVLLAGSIKLPNPALQEFGFLQLRILCELIALACLTAHGEIPEVKGKRLHEEWNATNILKRLEHLHSDFYPKPITVTNPMPGHAHIDFVISGFLTKTDLISLYGRSGDLLHRGSVSKLLEPTLPWPPDMQEITEWGHKIVNLLRDHSIGHLGGQSHILCKLSNPQDFGKVQVAFATALTAEVEFAIQQAPRRQR
;
A
#
# COMPACT_ATOMS: atom_id res chain seq x y z
N MET A 1 -12.76 -16.00 -20.69
CA MET A 1 -12.34 -14.61 -20.42
C MET A 1 -13.05 -14.24 -19.13
N ILE A 2 -12.32 -14.09 -18.02
CA ILE A 2 -12.92 -13.69 -16.74
C ILE A 2 -13.28 -12.22 -16.89
N THR A 3 -14.58 -11.90 -16.93
CA THR A 3 -15.05 -10.52 -17.10
C THR A 3 -15.04 -9.85 -15.72
N VAL A 4 -14.19 -8.86 -15.56
CA VAL A 4 -14.19 -7.98 -14.37
C VAL A 4 -15.51 -7.20 -14.36
N SER A 5 -16.22 -7.20 -13.23
CA SER A 5 -17.47 -6.47 -13.08
C SER A 5 -17.22 -4.95 -13.11
N ARG A 6 -18.26 -4.14 -13.35
CA ARG A 6 -18.13 -2.68 -13.31
C ARG A 6 -17.65 -2.17 -11.93
N SER A 7 -18.11 -2.80 -10.85
CA SER A 7 -17.71 -2.42 -9.49
C SER A 7 -16.26 -2.79 -9.20
N GLN A 8 -15.82 -3.97 -9.67
CA GLN A 8 -14.42 -4.39 -9.59
C GLN A 8 -13.50 -3.48 -10.43
N GLN A 9 -13.94 -3.06 -11.61
CA GLN A 9 -13.17 -2.11 -12.43
C GLN A 9 -13.02 -0.77 -11.73
N GLN A 10 -14.09 -0.23 -11.15
CA GLN A 10 -14.02 1.03 -10.39
C GLN A 10 -13.08 0.92 -9.18
N MET A 11 -13.10 -0.22 -8.48
CA MET A 11 -12.18 -0.51 -7.38
C MET A 11 -10.72 -0.53 -7.87
N ILE A 12 -10.44 -1.21 -8.98
CA ILE A 12 -9.12 -1.25 -9.62
C ILE A 12 -8.64 0.17 -9.96
N ASP A 13 -9.49 0.97 -10.60
CA ASP A 13 -9.14 2.33 -11.02
C ASP A 13 -8.84 3.23 -9.81
N ASN A 14 -9.66 3.16 -8.77
CA ASN A 14 -9.47 3.93 -7.53
C ASN A 14 -8.21 3.48 -6.78
N TYR A 15 -7.96 2.16 -6.69
CA TYR A 15 -6.76 1.62 -6.07
C TYR A 15 -5.51 2.06 -6.84
N SER A 16 -5.55 2.01 -8.18
CA SER A 16 -4.46 2.47 -9.04
C SER A 16 -4.15 3.95 -8.82
N ALA A 17 -5.17 4.80 -8.74
CA ALA A 17 -4.98 6.23 -8.50
C ALA A 17 -4.29 6.51 -7.15
N LEU A 18 -4.66 5.77 -6.09
CA LEU A 18 -3.98 5.87 -4.79
C LEU A 18 -2.53 5.38 -4.86
N MET A 19 -2.26 4.31 -5.61
CA MET A 19 -0.90 3.80 -5.81
C MET A 19 -0.04 4.73 -6.66
N ASP A 20 -0.62 5.46 -7.62
CA ASP A 20 0.07 6.51 -8.35
C ASP A 20 0.51 7.64 -7.42
N GLU A 21 -0.38 8.12 -6.52
CA GLU A 21 0.02 9.12 -5.52
C GLU A 21 1.09 8.57 -4.55
N VAL A 22 0.96 7.32 -4.08
CA VAL A 22 2.00 6.66 -3.28
C VAL A 22 3.36 6.71 -3.98
N LYS A 23 3.39 6.40 -5.28
CA LYS A 23 4.61 6.40 -6.07
C LYS A 23 5.22 7.80 -6.16
N GLU A 24 4.41 8.84 -6.38
CA GLU A 24 4.88 10.23 -6.35
C GLU A 24 5.44 10.63 -4.98
N ARG A 25 4.80 10.24 -3.89
CA ARG A 25 5.25 10.51 -2.52
C ARG A 25 6.57 9.81 -2.19
N ILE A 26 6.76 8.58 -2.67
CA ILE A 26 8.05 7.86 -2.58
C ILE A 26 9.13 8.61 -3.35
N GLU A 27 8.81 9.18 -4.52
CA GLU A 27 9.78 9.97 -5.28
C GLU A 27 10.18 11.26 -4.53
N TRP A 28 9.24 11.92 -3.85
CA TRP A 28 9.58 13.05 -2.98
C TRP A 28 10.51 12.65 -1.83
N LEU A 29 10.32 11.47 -1.24
CA LEU A 29 11.26 10.93 -0.26
C LEU A 29 12.63 10.66 -0.87
N ASN A 30 12.71 10.12 -2.09
CA ASN A 30 13.99 9.89 -2.78
C ASN A 30 14.73 11.22 -3.01
N VAL A 31 14.03 12.26 -3.48
CA VAL A 31 14.59 13.60 -3.71
C VAL A 31 15.11 14.22 -2.39
N LEU A 32 14.35 14.06 -1.30
CA LEU A 32 14.76 14.47 0.06
C LEU A 32 16.04 13.75 0.48
N LEU A 33 16.06 12.42 0.40
CA LEU A 33 17.16 11.58 0.87
C LEU A 33 18.42 11.71 0.00
N ALA A 34 18.27 12.06 -1.28
CA ALA A 34 19.38 12.40 -2.17
C ALA A 34 20.05 13.74 -1.83
N GLY A 35 19.53 14.51 -0.86
CA GLY A 35 20.09 15.82 -0.50
C GLY A 35 19.85 16.90 -1.56
N SER A 36 18.88 16.69 -2.46
CA SER A 36 18.59 17.62 -3.56
C SER A 36 17.79 18.85 -3.10
N ILE A 37 17.21 18.80 -1.90
CA ILE A 37 16.44 19.90 -1.29
C ILE A 37 17.34 20.73 -0.37
N LYS A 38 17.43 22.03 -0.62
CA LYS A 38 18.21 22.96 0.21
C LYS A 38 17.30 23.65 1.23
N LEU A 39 17.16 23.03 2.41
CA LEU A 39 16.44 23.58 3.56
C LEU A 39 17.23 23.29 4.85
N PRO A 40 16.96 24.02 5.96
CA PRO A 40 17.48 23.66 7.27
C PRO A 40 17.03 22.25 7.70
N ASN A 41 17.88 21.53 8.45
CA ASN A 41 17.60 20.15 8.87
C ASN A 41 16.21 19.95 9.52
N PRO A 42 15.71 20.82 10.42
CA PRO A 42 14.37 20.66 10.99
C PRO A 42 13.26 20.67 9.94
N ALA A 43 13.38 21.51 8.90
CA ALA A 43 12.40 21.58 7.82
C ALA A 43 12.46 20.34 6.91
N LEU A 44 13.66 19.78 6.69
CA LEU A 44 13.83 18.52 5.97
C LEU A 44 13.18 17.35 6.74
N GLN A 45 13.34 17.31 8.06
CA GLN A 45 12.69 16.33 8.93
C GLN A 45 11.16 16.47 8.90
N GLU A 46 10.63 17.69 9.08
CA GLU A 46 9.20 17.97 8.99
C GLU A 46 8.63 17.49 7.65
N PHE A 47 9.32 17.79 6.54
CA PHE A 47 8.91 17.33 5.22
C PHE A 47 8.91 15.80 5.11
N GLY A 48 9.97 15.12 5.57
CA GLY A 48 10.06 13.66 5.52
C GLY A 48 8.96 12.96 6.32
N PHE A 49 8.72 13.36 7.57
CA PHE A 49 7.65 12.81 8.39
C PHE A 49 6.26 13.15 7.86
N LEU A 50 6.08 14.30 7.19
CA LEU A 50 4.84 14.61 6.50
C LEU A 50 4.59 13.63 5.35
N GLN A 51 5.59 13.36 4.50
CA GLN A 51 5.44 12.39 3.42
C GLN A 51 5.14 10.99 3.96
N LEU A 52 5.84 10.55 5.02
CA LEU A 52 5.58 9.26 5.67
C LEU A 52 4.17 9.15 6.24
N ARG A 53 3.67 10.22 6.86
CA ARG A 53 2.29 10.26 7.37
C ARG A 53 1.28 10.10 6.23
N ILE A 54 1.44 10.85 5.15
CA ILE A 54 0.55 10.78 3.97
C ILE A 54 0.60 9.38 3.35
N LEU A 55 1.78 8.76 3.27
CA LEU A 55 1.92 7.37 2.80
C LEU A 55 1.14 6.39 3.67
N CYS A 56 1.16 6.53 5.00
CA CYS A 56 0.33 5.71 5.89
C CYS A 56 -1.18 5.89 5.64
N GLU A 57 -1.62 7.14 5.40
CA GLU A 57 -3.02 7.46 5.09
C GLU A 57 -3.43 6.86 3.75
N LEU A 58 -2.61 7.01 2.71
CA LEU A 58 -2.84 6.42 1.38
C LEU A 58 -2.90 4.90 1.43
N ILE A 59 -2.01 4.23 2.17
CA ILE A 59 -2.06 2.77 2.33
C ILE A 59 -3.38 2.36 3.00
N ALA A 60 -3.81 3.05 4.06
CA ALA A 60 -5.06 2.74 4.74
C ALA A 60 -6.28 2.96 3.82
N LEU A 61 -6.31 4.06 3.07
CA LEU A 61 -7.36 4.35 2.08
C LEU A 61 -7.37 3.34 0.92
N ALA A 62 -6.20 2.85 0.50
CA ALA A 62 -6.09 1.80 -0.51
C ALA A 62 -6.64 0.47 0.01
N CYS A 63 -6.31 0.11 1.26
CA CYS A 63 -6.94 -1.03 1.94
C CYS A 63 -8.46 -0.87 1.98
N LEU A 64 -8.95 0.32 2.31
CA LEU A 64 -10.40 0.57 2.33
C LEU A 64 -11.04 0.43 0.95
N THR A 65 -10.38 0.96 -0.08
CA THR A 65 -10.83 0.91 -1.47
C THR A 65 -10.91 -0.53 -1.98
N ALA A 66 -9.91 -1.36 -1.69
CA ALA A 66 -9.89 -2.79 -2.03
C ALA A 66 -11.06 -3.60 -1.42
N HIS A 67 -11.74 -3.03 -0.41
CA HIS A 67 -12.84 -3.65 0.32
C HIS A 67 -14.16 -2.88 0.19
N GLY A 68 -14.23 -1.91 -0.74
CA GLY A 68 -15.38 -1.03 -0.90
C GLY A 68 -16.71 -1.73 -1.23
N GLU A 69 -16.68 -3.00 -1.62
CA GLU A 69 -17.89 -3.79 -1.90
C GLU A 69 -18.59 -4.30 -0.63
N ILE A 70 -17.87 -4.40 0.50
CA ILE A 70 -18.39 -4.86 1.79
C ILE A 70 -19.47 -3.88 2.30
N PRO A 71 -20.70 -4.32 2.61
CA PRO A 71 -21.78 -3.43 3.04
C PRO A 71 -21.41 -2.54 4.24
N GLU A 72 -20.69 -3.10 5.22
CA GLU A 72 -20.19 -2.41 6.40
C GLU A 72 -19.17 -1.32 6.07
N VAL A 73 -18.45 -1.48 4.96
CA VAL A 73 -17.50 -0.48 4.44
C VAL A 73 -18.23 0.67 3.74
N LYS A 74 -19.39 0.42 3.13
CA LYS A 74 -20.20 1.43 2.44
C LYS A 74 -20.95 2.39 3.38
N GLY A 75 -20.88 2.17 4.70
CA GLY A 75 -21.47 3.08 5.67
C GLY A 75 -20.81 4.46 5.63
N LYS A 76 -21.60 5.54 5.69
CA LYS A 76 -21.12 6.95 5.64
C LYS A 76 -19.92 7.22 6.56
N ARG A 77 -19.95 6.64 7.77
CA ARG A 77 -18.91 6.81 8.78
C ARG A 77 -17.53 6.31 8.34
N LEU A 78 -17.45 5.22 7.57
CA LEU A 78 -16.15 4.70 7.13
C LEU A 78 -15.67 5.39 5.85
N HIS A 79 -16.61 5.80 4.98
CA HIS A 79 -16.29 6.58 3.79
C HIS A 79 -15.72 7.99 4.11
N GLU A 80 -16.05 8.54 5.28
CA GLU A 80 -15.55 9.84 5.76
C GLU A 80 -14.33 9.71 6.69
N GLU A 81 -13.92 8.48 7.04
CA GLU A 81 -12.78 8.24 7.91
C GLU A 81 -11.47 8.43 7.15
N TRP A 82 -10.64 9.35 7.63
CA TRP A 82 -9.31 9.61 7.08
C TRP A 82 -8.20 9.09 8.01
N ASN A 83 -8.51 8.76 9.26
CA ASN A 83 -7.50 8.34 10.21
C ASN A 83 -7.04 6.91 9.92
N ALA A 84 -5.77 6.75 9.52
CA ALA A 84 -5.20 5.45 9.15
C ALA A 84 -5.39 4.37 10.21
N THR A 85 -5.16 4.68 11.50
CA THR A 85 -5.35 3.70 12.59
C THR A 85 -6.81 3.26 12.72
N ASN A 86 -7.77 4.18 12.60
CA ASN A 86 -9.19 3.84 12.68
C ASN A 86 -9.64 2.98 11.50
N ILE A 87 -9.19 3.31 10.28
CA ILE A 87 -9.49 2.53 9.07
C ILE A 87 -8.99 1.09 9.25
N LEU A 88 -7.72 0.91 9.60
CA LEU A 88 -7.11 -0.42 9.73
C LEU A 88 -7.76 -1.26 10.83
N LYS A 89 -8.09 -0.66 11.98
CA LYS A 89 -8.80 -1.36 13.07
C LYS A 89 -10.20 -1.84 12.65
N ARG A 90 -10.90 -1.05 11.84
CA ARG A 90 -12.23 -1.43 11.34
C ARG A 90 -12.14 -2.55 10.32
N LEU A 91 -11.22 -2.45 9.36
CA LEU A 91 -11.01 -3.50 8.37
C LEU A 91 -10.58 -4.81 9.02
N GLU A 92 -9.72 -4.76 10.04
CA GLU A 92 -9.32 -5.93 10.83
C GLU A 92 -10.51 -6.63 11.50
N HIS A 93 -11.50 -5.87 11.94
CA HIS A 93 -12.72 -6.45 12.51
C HIS A 93 -13.60 -7.15 11.45
N LEU A 94 -13.50 -6.75 10.19
CA LEU A 94 -14.28 -7.31 9.09
C LEU A 94 -13.68 -8.61 8.56
N HIS A 95 -12.37 -8.64 8.30
CA HIS A 95 -11.65 -9.85 7.93
C HIS A 95 -10.13 -9.67 8.11
N SER A 96 -9.39 -10.78 8.21
CA SER A 96 -7.95 -10.77 8.49
C SER A 96 -7.06 -10.51 7.27
N ASP A 97 -7.57 -10.70 6.06
CA ASP A 97 -6.79 -10.63 4.81
C ASP A 97 -6.94 -9.28 4.07
N PHE A 98 -6.94 -8.18 4.81
CA PHE A 98 -7.22 -6.83 4.28
C PHE A 98 -5.96 -5.98 4.05
N TYR A 99 -4.81 -6.39 4.58
CA TYR A 99 -3.58 -5.60 4.54
C TYR A 99 -2.68 -6.09 3.40
N PRO A 100 -1.96 -5.19 2.68
CA PRO A 100 -1.07 -5.58 1.60
C PRO A 100 -0.02 -6.58 2.08
N LYS A 101 0.22 -7.60 1.26
CA LYS A 101 1.25 -8.60 1.44
C LYS A 101 2.25 -8.45 0.29
N PRO A 102 3.52 -8.15 0.58
CA PRO A 102 4.51 -8.03 -0.46
C PRO A 102 4.79 -9.40 -1.08
N ILE A 103 4.93 -9.40 -2.40
CA ILE A 103 5.13 -10.61 -3.18
C ILE A 103 6.35 -10.49 -4.10
N THR A 104 6.87 -11.64 -4.51
CA THR A 104 7.78 -11.74 -5.66
C THR A 104 7.15 -12.62 -6.71
N VAL A 105 7.16 -12.15 -7.95
CA VAL A 105 6.61 -12.89 -9.09
C VAL A 105 7.75 -13.43 -9.93
N THR A 106 7.82 -14.76 -10.06
CA THR A 106 8.73 -15.44 -10.98
C THR A 106 7.94 -16.10 -12.10
N ASN A 107 8.52 -16.20 -13.31
CA ASN A 107 7.87 -16.83 -14.45
C ASN A 107 8.64 -18.11 -14.80
N PRO A 108 8.36 -19.25 -14.13
CA PRO A 108 9.11 -20.48 -14.36
C PRO A 108 8.92 -21.02 -15.78
N MET A 109 7.79 -20.69 -16.42
CA MET A 109 7.46 -21.08 -17.79
C MET A 109 6.64 -19.99 -18.48
N PRO A 110 6.65 -19.90 -19.83
CA PRO A 110 5.82 -18.96 -20.57
C PRO A 110 4.34 -19.11 -20.22
N GLY A 111 3.69 -18.00 -19.81
CA GLY A 111 2.27 -17.98 -19.44
C GLY A 111 1.97 -18.41 -18.00
N HIS A 112 2.98 -18.76 -17.20
CA HIS A 112 2.83 -19.10 -15.79
C HIS A 112 3.53 -18.07 -14.91
N ALA A 113 2.82 -17.58 -13.89
CA ALA A 113 3.37 -16.76 -12.83
C ALA A 113 3.36 -17.56 -11.52
N HIS A 114 4.50 -17.62 -10.86
CA HIS A 114 4.65 -18.15 -9.50
C HIS A 114 4.80 -16.98 -8.54
N ILE A 115 4.03 -16.99 -7.46
CA ILE A 115 3.96 -15.91 -6.48
C ILE A 115 4.46 -16.44 -5.14
N ASP A 116 5.53 -15.84 -4.64
CA ASP A 116 6.05 -16.07 -3.30
C ASP A 116 5.77 -14.84 -2.42
N PHE A 117 5.52 -15.07 -1.13
CA PHE A 117 5.37 -13.98 -0.16
C PHE A 117 6.73 -13.57 0.41
N VAL A 118 6.97 -12.27 0.47
CA VAL A 118 8.11 -11.72 1.21
C VAL A 118 7.78 -11.77 2.70
N ILE A 119 8.66 -12.36 3.51
CA ILE A 119 8.38 -12.67 4.93
C ILE A 119 8.90 -11.65 5.94
N SER A 120 9.77 -10.73 5.54
CA SER A 120 10.34 -9.70 6.42
C SER A 120 10.83 -8.47 5.66
N GLY A 121 11.20 -7.42 6.39
CA GLY A 121 11.80 -6.20 5.82
C GLY A 121 10.80 -5.23 5.17
N PHE A 122 9.50 -5.41 5.40
CA PHE A 122 8.44 -4.55 4.88
C PHE A 122 7.66 -3.87 6.01
N LEU A 123 6.85 -2.87 5.67
CA LEU A 123 5.99 -2.15 6.62
C LEU A 123 4.80 -3.03 7.04
N THR A 124 4.88 -3.65 8.21
CA THR A 124 3.73 -4.39 8.78
C THR A 124 2.59 -3.44 9.17
N LYS A 125 1.39 -3.98 9.40
CA LYS A 125 0.26 -3.17 9.94
C LYS A 125 0.63 -2.49 11.27
N THR A 126 1.33 -3.20 12.16
CA THR A 126 1.77 -2.67 13.45
C THR A 126 2.81 -1.56 13.25
N ASP A 127 3.74 -1.75 12.32
CA ASP A 127 4.69 -0.71 11.91
C ASP A 127 3.97 0.54 11.39
N LEU A 128 2.95 0.39 10.54
CA LEU A 128 2.18 1.51 10.01
C LEU A 128 1.51 2.31 11.13
N ILE A 129 0.85 1.63 12.09
CA ILE A 129 0.23 2.29 13.23
C ILE A 129 1.27 3.06 14.07
N SER A 130 2.44 2.46 14.29
CA SER A 130 3.55 3.08 15.01
C SER A 130 4.07 4.33 14.28
N LEU A 131 4.37 4.20 12.98
CA LEU A 131 4.86 5.28 12.13
C LEU A 131 3.85 6.43 12.02
N TYR A 132 2.57 6.12 11.85
CA TYR A 132 1.51 7.12 11.77
C TYR A 132 1.38 7.92 13.07
N GLY A 133 1.44 7.24 14.23
CA GLY A 133 1.46 7.88 15.54
C GLY A 133 2.71 8.74 15.73
N ARG A 134 3.89 8.18 15.44
CA ARG A 134 5.20 8.87 15.51
C ARG A 134 5.23 10.14 14.66
N SER A 135 4.75 10.06 13.42
CA SER A 135 4.66 11.22 12.53
C SER A 135 3.68 12.27 13.08
N GLY A 136 2.56 11.83 13.68
CA GLY A 136 1.64 12.70 14.38
C GLY A 136 2.27 13.43 15.56
N ASP A 137 3.01 12.75 16.42
CA ASP A 137 3.65 13.35 17.59
C ASP A 137 4.73 14.37 17.21
N LEU A 138 5.44 14.17 16.08
CA LEU A 138 6.45 15.12 15.59
C LEU A 138 5.84 16.34 14.90
N LEU A 139 4.80 16.13 14.09
CA LEU A 139 4.17 17.20 13.30
C LEU A 139 3.17 18.02 14.11
N HIS A 140 2.51 17.41 15.09
CA HIS A 140 1.50 18.06 15.91
C HIS A 140 2.14 18.79 17.10
N ARG A 141 1.80 20.07 17.30
CA ARG A 141 2.31 20.87 18.44
C ARG A 141 1.72 20.46 19.80
N GLY A 142 0.79 19.51 19.81
CA GLY A 142 0.19 18.97 21.01
C GLY A 142 -0.90 19.87 21.59
N SER A 143 -1.20 19.66 22.87
CA SER A 143 -2.04 20.54 23.67
C SER A 143 -1.17 21.56 24.42
N VAL A 144 -1.79 22.58 25.02
CA VAL A 144 -1.08 23.54 25.90
C VAL A 144 -0.26 22.83 26.97
N SER A 145 -0.78 21.73 27.54
CA SER A 145 -0.04 20.92 28.51
C SER A 145 1.24 20.31 27.93
N LYS A 146 1.19 19.76 26.71
CA LYS A 146 2.38 19.22 26.02
C LYS A 146 3.38 20.30 25.61
N LEU A 147 2.93 21.54 25.36
CA LEU A 147 3.82 22.66 25.04
C LEU A 147 4.67 23.12 26.23
N LEU A 148 4.20 22.85 27.46
CA LEU A 148 4.93 23.17 28.69
C LEU A 148 5.90 22.06 29.10
N GLU A 149 5.84 20.89 28.44
CA GLU A 149 6.78 19.79 28.58
C GLU A 149 7.95 19.94 27.58
N PRO A 150 9.13 19.37 27.85
CA PRO A 150 10.22 19.33 26.88
C PRO A 150 9.75 18.67 25.57
N THR A 151 9.84 19.39 24.45
CA THR A 151 9.47 18.86 23.14
C THR A 151 10.34 17.66 22.77
N LEU A 152 9.74 16.64 22.14
CA LEU A 152 10.52 15.57 21.51
C LEU A 152 11.50 16.20 20.52
N PRO A 153 12.81 15.95 20.65
CA PRO A 153 13.76 16.46 19.69
C PRO A 153 13.51 15.80 18.33
N TRP A 154 13.68 16.59 17.26
CA TRP A 154 13.78 16.03 15.92
C TRP A 154 14.94 15.03 15.86
N PRO A 155 14.82 13.94 15.07
CA PRO A 155 15.93 13.05 14.84
C PRO A 155 17.16 13.82 14.33
N PRO A 156 18.38 13.42 14.74
CA PRO A 156 19.60 14.14 14.38
C PRO A 156 19.93 14.04 12.89
N ASP A 157 19.44 13.00 12.21
CA ASP A 157 19.70 12.67 10.82
C ASP A 157 18.47 12.02 10.15
N MET A 158 18.60 11.68 8.86
CA MET A 158 17.52 11.12 8.04
C MET A 158 17.38 9.58 8.16
N GLN A 159 18.06 8.94 9.11
CA GLN A 159 18.07 7.47 9.20
C GLN A 159 16.67 6.90 9.43
N GLU A 160 15.91 7.46 10.38
CA GLU A 160 14.54 7.00 10.69
C GLU A 160 13.65 7.12 9.44
N ILE A 161 13.73 8.23 8.70
CA ILE A 161 12.98 8.43 7.45
C ILE A 161 13.38 7.41 6.38
N THR A 162 14.69 7.14 6.26
CA THR A 162 15.23 6.17 5.30
C THR A 162 14.71 4.76 5.58
N GLU A 163 14.75 4.34 6.85
CA GLU A 163 14.29 3.01 7.27
C GLU A 163 12.79 2.81 7.02
N TRP A 164 11.98 3.81 7.35
CA TRP A 164 10.54 3.76 7.07
C TRP A 164 10.24 3.78 5.57
N GLY A 165 10.93 4.62 4.80
CA GLY A 165 10.83 4.65 3.34
C GLY A 165 11.12 3.28 2.72
N HIS A 166 12.21 2.62 3.13
CA HIS A 166 12.55 1.27 2.66
C HIS A 166 11.46 0.25 2.99
N LYS A 167 10.92 0.25 4.22
CA LYS A 167 9.83 -0.65 4.60
C LYS A 167 8.57 -0.43 3.75
N ILE A 168 8.21 0.81 3.46
CA ILE A 168 7.07 1.17 2.60
C ILE A 168 7.28 0.65 1.18
N VAL A 169 8.45 0.90 0.59
CA VAL A 169 8.78 0.42 -0.77
C VAL A 169 8.75 -1.11 -0.82
N ASN A 170 9.33 -1.78 0.18
CA ASN A 170 9.33 -3.24 0.26
C ASN A 170 7.93 -3.83 0.40
N LEU A 171 7.01 -3.11 1.08
CA LEU A 171 5.60 -3.50 1.16
C LEU A 171 4.89 -3.38 -0.19
N LEU A 172 5.10 -2.27 -0.91
CA LEU A 172 4.23 -1.86 -2.01
C LEU A 172 4.77 -2.11 -3.41
N ARG A 173 6.08 -2.35 -3.58
CA ARG A 173 6.71 -2.52 -4.91
C ARG A 173 5.94 -3.51 -5.79
N ASP A 174 5.76 -4.71 -5.27
CA ASP A 174 4.91 -5.76 -5.82
C ASP A 174 4.13 -6.33 -4.64
N HIS A 175 2.80 -6.28 -4.69
CA HIS A 175 1.98 -6.73 -3.58
C HIS A 175 0.66 -7.36 -4.01
N SER A 176 0.14 -8.19 -3.11
CA SER A 176 -1.21 -8.71 -3.17
C SER A 176 -2.02 -8.18 -1.98
N ILE A 177 -3.30 -7.95 -2.18
CA ILE A 177 -4.26 -7.71 -1.10
C ILE A 177 -5.44 -8.64 -1.34
N GLY A 178 -5.79 -9.41 -0.32
CA GLY A 178 -6.92 -10.34 -0.38
C GLY A 178 -8.23 -9.60 -0.37
N HIS A 179 -9.25 -10.17 -1.00
CA HIS A 179 -10.63 -9.72 -0.90
C HIS A 179 -11.41 -10.63 0.06
N LEU A 180 -12.59 -10.19 0.49
CA LEU A 180 -13.44 -10.96 1.40
C LEU A 180 -13.73 -12.35 0.81
N GLY A 181 -13.55 -13.40 1.61
CA GLY A 181 -13.73 -14.79 1.20
C GLY A 181 -12.48 -15.49 0.66
N GLY A 182 -11.35 -14.78 0.50
CA GLY A 182 -10.03 -15.39 0.25
C GLY A 182 -9.83 -16.04 -1.11
N GLN A 183 -10.80 -15.92 -2.02
CA GLN A 183 -10.72 -16.49 -3.38
C GLN A 183 -10.27 -15.47 -4.43
N SER A 184 -10.31 -14.19 -4.10
CA SER A 184 -9.97 -13.10 -5.00
C SER A 184 -8.92 -12.20 -4.37
N HIS A 185 -8.04 -11.65 -5.20
CA HIS A 185 -6.95 -10.79 -4.80
C HIS A 185 -6.83 -9.63 -5.78
N ILE A 186 -6.42 -8.47 -5.30
CA ILE A 186 -5.81 -7.46 -6.16
C ILE A 186 -4.31 -7.72 -6.16
N LEU A 187 -3.72 -7.76 -7.35
CA LEU A 187 -2.27 -7.76 -7.56
C LEU A 187 -1.87 -6.38 -8.05
N CYS A 188 -0.85 -5.80 -7.44
CA CYS A 188 -0.36 -4.49 -7.81
C CYS A 188 1.16 -4.51 -7.98
N LYS A 189 1.62 -3.88 -9.07
CA LYS A 189 3.02 -3.54 -9.32
C LYS A 189 3.12 -2.02 -9.40
N LEU A 190 3.88 -1.42 -8.48
CA LEU A 190 3.97 0.03 -8.35
C LEU A 190 4.71 0.69 -9.51
N SER A 191 5.59 -0.05 -10.19
CA SER A 191 6.31 0.42 -11.36
C SER A 191 6.59 -0.74 -12.30
N ASN A 192 5.94 -0.77 -13.48
CA ASN A 192 6.27 -1.72 -14.52
C ASN A 192 7.25 -1.12 -15.54
N PRO A 193 8.51 -1.60 -15.61
CA PRO A 193 9.48 -1.14 -16.61
C PRO A 193 9.02 -1.31 -18.06
N GLN A 194 8.16 -2.29 -18.34
CA GLN A 194 7.63 -2.57 -19.68
C GLN A 194 6.52 -1.60 -20.10
N ASP A 195 5.98 -0.81 -19.16
CA ASP A 195 4.93 0.19 -19.37
C ASP A 195 5.37 1.54 -18.81
N PHE A 196 6.61 1.94 -19.13
CA PHE A 196 7.18 3.24 -18.76
C PHE A 196 7.10 3.57 -17.26
N GLY A 197 7.19 2.54 -16.43
CA GLY A 197 7.13 2.64 -14.98
C GLY A 197 5.73 2.89 -14.43
N LYS A 198 4.64 2.77 -15.20
CA LYS A 198 3.28 2.96 -14.68
C LYS A 198 2.93 1.94 -13.60
N VAL A 199 2.02 2.35 -12.72
CA VAL A 199 1.33 1.46 -11.79
C VAL A 199 0.47 0.49 -12.60
N GLN A 200 0.49 -0.79 -12.21
CA GLN A 200 -0.38 -1.80 -12.79
C GLN A 200 -1.13 -2.52 -11.68
N VAL A 201 -2.45 -2.56 -11.82
CA VAL A 201 -3.36 -3.20 -10.89
C VAL A 201 -4.19 -4.22 -11.65
N ALA A 202 -4.28 -5.44 -11.14
CA ALA A 202 -5.07 -6.52 -11.71
C ALA A 202 -5.93 -7.18 -10.63
N PHE A 203 -7.15 -7.54 -10.99
CA PHE A 203 -7.99 -8.41 -10.17
C PHE A 203 -7.75 -9.86 -10.58
N ALA A 204 -7.39 -10.70 -9.61
CA ALA A 204 -7.10 -12.11 -9.80
C ALA A 204 -8.04 -12.95 -8.92
N THR A 205 -8.47 -14.09 -9.45
CA THR A 205 -9.24 -15.09 -8.70
C THR A 205 -8.51 -16.41 -8.74
N ALA A 206 -8.54 -17.18 -7.66
CA ALA A 206 -8.04 -18.54 -7.65
C ALA A 206 -8.69 -19.35 -8.79
N LEU A 207 -7.89 -20.10 -9.53
CA LEU A 207 -8.40 -21.02 -10.53
C LEU A 207 -9.18 -22.11 -9.80
N THR A 208 -10.43 -22.36 -10.21
CA THR A 208 -11.13 -23.58 -9.81
C THR A 208 -10.54 -24.76 -10.59
N ALA A 209 -10.64 -25.98 -10.05
CA ALA A 209 -10.14 -27.19 -10.70
C ALA A 209 -10.70 -27.37 -12.14
N GLU A 210 -11.91 -26.86 -12.39
CA GLU A 210 -12.56 -26.86 -13.70
C GLU A 210 -11.85 -25.95 -14.72
N VAL A 211 -11.35 -24.79 -14.29
CA VAL A 211 -10.62 -23.85 -15.14
C VAL A 211 -9.19 -24.34 -15.39
N GLU A 212 -8.55 -24.97 -14.40
CA GLU A 212 -7.25 -25.63 -14.61
C GLU A 212 -7.33 -26.72 -15.69
N PHE A 213 -8.37 -27.55 -15.64
CA PHE A 213 -8.60 -28.59 -16.65
C PHE A 213 -8.83 -27.99 -18.04
N ALA A 214 -9.61 -26.91 -18.15
CA ALA A 214 -9.87 -26.24 -19.42
C ALA A 214 -8.62 -25.55 -20.01
N ILE A 215 -7.75 -24.96 -19.18
CA ILE A 215 -6.48 -24.35 -19.63
C ILE A 215 -5.50 -25.44 -20.10
N GLN A 216 -5.43 -26.58 -19.41
CA GLN A 216 -4.57 -27.70 -19.80
C GLN A 216 -5.00 -28.35 -21.12
N GLN A 217 -6.29 -28.31 -21.47
CA GLN A 217 -6.83 -28.83 -22.73
C GLN A 217 -6.89 -27.81 -23.88
N ALA A 218 -6.58 -26.53 -23.61
CA ALA A 218 -6.57 -25.52 -24.66
C ALA A 218 -5.42 -25.78 -25.65
N PRO A 219 -5.69 -25.85 -26.97
CA PRO A 219 -4.65 -26.09 -27.96
C PRO A 219 -3.61 -24.98 -27.89
N ARG A 220 -2.34 -25.36 -27.63
CA ARG A 220 -1.20 -24.44 -27.69
C ARG A 220 -1.19 -23.82 -29.08
N ARG A 221 -1.54 -22.54 -29.19
CA ARG A 221 -1.37 -21.79 -30.44
C ARG A 221 0.12 -21.80 -30.76
N GLN A 222 0.50 -22.59 -31.76
CA GLN A 222 1.82 -22.53 -32.38
C GLN A 222 1.98 -21.10 -32.93
N ARG A 223 2.98 -20.39 -32.42
CA ARG A 223 3.56 -19.22 -33.08
C ARG A 223 4.86 -19.67 -33.74
#